data_AF-A0A8X7XP96-F1
#
_entry.id   AF-A0A8X7XP96-F1
#
_cell.length_a   1.000
_cell.length_b   1.000
_cell.length_c   1.000
_cell.angle_alpha   90.00
_cell.angle_beta   90.00
_cell.angle_gamma   90.00
#
_symmetry.space_group_name_H-M   'P 1'
#
loop_
_entity.id
_entity.type
_entity.pdbx_description
1 polymer ?
#
loop_
_entity_poly.entity_id
_entity_poly.type
_entity_poly.pdbx_seq_one_letter_code
_entity_poly.pdbx_strand_id
1 'polypeptide(L)'
;MDPMSILEHIELQIANVKEESFSRKEILEKVEKWLTACEEESWLEEYNRDDNRYNVGRGAHLTLKRAEKARNLVNKMPGMVEVLASKTMTWERERGIEFLNDGIRVIQPTSKRVEGKCEGHADGIQKGSSGTY
;
A
#
# COMPACT_ATOMS: atom_id res chain seq x y z
N MET A 1 21.34 -16.45 37.55
CA MET A 1 20.18 -15.87 36.84
C MET A 1 18.94 -16.30 37.58
N ASP A 2 18.06 -15.35 37.93
CA ASP A 2 16.82 -15.63 38.65
C ASP A 2 15.69 -15.97 37.65
N PRO A 3 15.05 -17.15 37.73
CA PRO A 3 13.98 -17.53 36.80
C PRO A 3 12.82 -16.54 36.76
N MET A 4 12.48 -15.90 37.88
CA MET A 4 11.39 -14.92 37.95
C MET A 4 11.72 -13.66 37.15
N SER A 5 12.95 -13.15 37.28
CA SER A 5 13.43 -12.00 36.49
C SER A 5 13.43 -12.26 34.97
N ILE A 6 13.68 -13.51 34.54
CA ILE A 6 13.63 -13.88 33.12
C ILE A 6 12.19 -13.89 32.62
N LEU A 7 11.26 -14.45 33.39
CA LEU A 7 9.84 -14.49 33.04
C LEU A 7 9.26 -13.08 32.91
N GLU A 8 9.53 -12.21 33.88
CA GLU A 8 9.08 -10.82 33.85
C GLU A 8 9.61 -10.07 32.61
N HIS A 9 10.88 -10.30 32.26
CA HIS A 9 11.46 -9.71 31.06
C HIS A 9 10.78 -10.20 29.77
N ILE A 10 10.47 -11.49 29.67
CA ILE A 10 9.77 -12.06 28.51
C ILE A 10 8.35 -11.50 28.42
N GLU A 11 7.63 -11.40 29.54
CA GLU A 11 6.28 -10.83 29.58
C GLU A 11 6.27 -9.37 29.13
N LEU A 12 7.25 -8.58 29.57
CA LEU A 12 7.44 -7.20 29.12
C LEU A 12 7.70 -7.13 27.60
N GLN A 13 8.58 -7.98 27.07
CA GLN A 13 8.85 -8.02 25.63
C GLN A 13 7.60 -8.41 24.83
N ILE A 14 6.83 -9.39 25.30
CA ILE A 14 5.56 -9.78 24.67
C ILE A 14 4.57 -8.61 24.66
N ALA A 15 4.45 -7.89 25.78
CA ALA A 15 3.58 -6.73 25.87
C ALA A 15 3.99 -5.64 24.86
N ASN A 16 5.28 -5.31 24.79
CA ASN A 16 5.82 -4.33 23.85
C ASN A 16 5.57 -4.71 22.39
N VAL A 17 5.80 -5.98 22.02
CA VAL A 17 5.57 -6.47 20.66
C VAL A 17 4.08 -6.41 20.30
N LYS A 18 3.19 -6.73 21.24
CA LYS A 18 1.73 -6.63 21.03
C LYS A 18 1.28 -5.19 20.83
N GLU A 19 1.79 -4.26 21.63
CA GLU A 19 1.48 -2.84 21.49
C GLU A 19 1.99 -2.28 20.15
N GLU A 20 3.23 -2.60 19.78
CA GLU A 20 3.81 -2.24 18.49
C GLU A 20 2.93 -2.76 17.34
N SER A 21 2.58 -4.05 17.36
CA SER A 21 1.70 -4.67 16.36
C SER A 21 0.34 -3.97 16.28
N PHE A 22 -0.25 -3.63 17.42
CA PHE A 22 -1.56 -2.99 17.46
C PHE A 22 -1.50 -1.56 16.88
N SER A 23 -0.46 -0.80 17.24
CA SER A 23 -0.29 0.58 16.77
C SER A 23 -0.07 0.66 15.26
N ARG A 24 0.65 -0.30 14.67
CA ARG A 24 0.92 -0.35 13.23
C ARG A 24 -0.28 -0.81 12.41
N LYS A 25 -1.10 -1.71 12.97
CA LYS A 25 -2.24 -2.34 12.28
C LYS A 25 -3.18 -1.31 11.64
N GLU A 26 -3.52 -0.25 12.37
CA GLU A 26 -4.48 0.74 11.89
C GLU A 26 -3.99 1.55 10.68
N ILE A 27 -2.68 1.72 10.55
CA ILE A 27 -2.03 2.37 9.41
C ILE A 27 -1.98 1.39 8.25
N LEU A 28 -1.55 0.14 8.49
CA LEU A 28 -1.45 -0.90 7.46
C LEU A 28 -2.81 -1.19 6.78
N GLU A 29 -3.91 -1.24 7.55
CA GLU A 29 -5.26 -1.39 6.98
C GLU A 29 -5.66 -0.23 6.04
N LYS A 30 -5.10 0.96 6.24
CA LYS A 30 -5.33 2.12 5.36
C LYS A 30 -4.42 2.10 4.14
N VAL A 31 -3.18 1.63 4.30
CA VAL A 31 -2.27 1.36 3.20
C VAL A 31 -2.90 0.35 2.24
N GLU A 32 -3.40 -0.77 2.74
CA GLU A 32 -4.06 -1.80 1.93
C GLU A 32 -5.23 -1.21 1.13
N LYS A 33 -6.14 -0.46 1.79
CA LYS A 33 -7.26 0.20 1.11
C LYS A 33 -6.80 1.20 0.04
N TRP A 34 -5.73 1.95 0.31
CA TRP A 34 -5.17 2.91 -0.64
C TRP A 34 -4.53 2.20 -1.85
N LEU A 35 -3.79 1.11 -1.62
CA LEU A 35 -3.22 0.29 -2.69
C LEU A 35 -4.31 -0.31 -3.59
N THR A 36 -5.38 -0.85 -3.01
CA THR A 36 -6.55 -1.33 -3.79
C THR A 36 -7.18 -0.20 -4.63
N ALA A 37 -7.20 1.03 -4.12
CA ALA A 37 -7.68 2.19 -4.88
C ALA A 37 -6.74 2.55 -6.05
N CYS A 38 -5.42 2.45 -5.85
CA CYS A 38 -4.42 2.61 -6.91
C CYS A 38 -4.55 1.54 -8.01
N GLU A 39 -4.81 0.28 -7.64
CA GLU A 39 -5.05 -0.80 -8.60
C GLU A 39 -6.30 -0.54 -9.46
N GLU A 40 -7.40 -0.10 -8.84
CA GLU A 40 -8.62 0.28 -9.58
C GLU A 40 -8.43 1.56 -10.40
N GLU A 41 -7.60 2.51 -9.98
CA GLU A 41 -7.19 3.67 -10.78
C GLU A 41 -6.46 3.22 -12.05
N SER A 42 -5.43 2.36 -11.90
CA SER A 42 -4.67 1.81 -13.03
C SER A 42 -5.57 1.06 -14.01
N TRP A 43 -6.47 0.21 -13.50
CA TRP A 43 -7.44 -0.51 -14.33
C TRP A 43 -8.36 0.46 -15.09
N LEU A 44 -8.82 1.54 -14.43
CA LEU A 44 -9.68 2.54 -15.06
C LEU A 44 -8.92 3.34 -16.14
N GLU A 45 -7.65 3.65 -15.92
CA GLU A 45 -6.80 4.30 -16.94
C GLU A 45 -6.65 3.43 -18.19
N GLU A 46 -6.35 2.14 -18.02
CA GLU A 46 -6.27 1.17 -19.12
C GLU A 46 -7.60 1.07 -19.86
N TYR A 47 -8.71 0.92 -19.11
CA TYR A 47 -10.05 0.87 -19.68
C TYR A 47 -10.41 2.13 -20.48
N ASN A 48 -9.99 3.31 -20.01
CA ASN A 48 -10.27 4.57 -20.70
C ASN A 48 -9.49 4.72 -22.01
N ARG A 49 -8.33 4.05 -22.15
CA ARG A 49 -7.49 4.03 -23.37
C ARG A 49 -7.94 2.97 -24.39
N ASP A 50 -8.80 2.03 -24.00
CA ASP A 50 -9.29 0.99 -24.90
C ASP A 50 -10.32 1.56 -25.90
N ASP A 51 -9.94 1.63 -27.18
CA ASP A 51 -10.81 2.07 -28.29
C ASP A 51 -12.02 1.13 -28.50
N ASN A 52 -11.93 -0.11 -28.01
CA ASN A 52 -12.96 -1.13 -28.14
C ASN A 52 -13.99 -1.11 -27.00
N ARG A 53 -13.86 -0.18 -26.05
CA ARG A 53 -14.65 -0.13 -24.80
C ARG A 53 -16.16 -0.04 -24.99
N TYR A 54 -16.62 0.42 -26.15
CA TYR A 54 -18.04 0.60 -26.47
C TYR A 54 -18.65 -0.54 -27.28
N ASN A 55 -17.92 -1.63 -27.52
CA ASN A 55 -18.52 -2.80 -28.13
C ASN A 55 -19.66 -3.33 -27.25
N VAL A 56 -20.84 -3.42 -27.86
CA VAL A 56 -22.10 -3.85 -27.23
C VAL A 56 -22.14 -5.38 -27.10
N GLY A 57 -21.07 -5.96 -26.57
CA GLY A 57 -20.94 -7.38 -26.28
C GLY A 57 -21.60 -7.78 -24.96
N ARG A 58 -21.83 -9.08 -24.76
CA ARG A 58 -22.23 -9.61 -23.46
C ARG A 58 -21.18 -9.24 -22.41
N GLY A 59 -21.56 -8.43 -21.42
CA GLY A 59 -20.68 -7.99 -20.34
C GLY A 59 -20.41 -6.48 -20.28
N ALA A 60 -20.72 -5.72 -21.33
CA ALA A 60 -20.45 -4.27 -21.40
C ALA A 60 -21.05 -3.47 -20.22
N HIS A 61 -22.27 -3.81 -19.78
CA HIS A 61 -22.90 -3.19 -18.62
C HIS A 61 -22.15 -3.45 -17.30
N LEU A 62 -21.56 -4.65 -17.13
CA LEU A 62 -20.76 -4.96 -15.93
C LEU A 62 -19.46 -4.17 -15.92
N THR A 63 -18.79 -4.08 -17.06
CA THR A 63 -17.57 -3.27 -17.22
C THR A 63 -17.86 -1.79 -16.98
N LEU A 64 -18.95 -1.26 -17.53
CA LEU A 64 -19.39 0.11 -17.27
C LEU A 64 -19.65 0.37 -15.78
N LYS A 65 -20.34 -0.55 -15.11
CA LYS A 65 -20.60 -0.47 -13.67
C LYS A 65 -19.32 -0.51 -12.83
N ARG A 66 -18.30 -1.29 -13.24
CA ARG A 66 -16.97 -1.27 -12.60
C ARG A 66 -16.29 0.07 -12.81
N ALA A 67 -16.31 0.61 -14.04
CA ALA A 67 -15.74 1.92 -14.34
C ALA A 67 -16.39 3.05 -13.52
N GLU A 68 -17.70 3.01 -13.31
CA GLU A 68 -18.39 3.95 -12.41
C GLU A 68 -17.92 3.84 -10.96
N LYS A 69 -17.77 2.62 -10.45
CA LYS A 69 -17.24 2.39 -9.09
C LYS A 69 -15.79 2.85 -8.95
N ALA A 70 -14.93 2.53 -9.93
CA ALA A 70 -13.53 2.94 -9.95
C ALA A 70 -13.41 4.48 -9.97
N ARG A 71 -14.18 5.19 -10.80
CA ARG A 71 -14.22 6.67 -10.80
C ARG A 71 -14.59 7.24 -9.42
N ASN A 72 -15.61 6.68 -8.80
CA ASN A 72 -16.03 7.10 -7.46
C ASN A 72 -14.96 6.84 -6.39
N LEU A 73 -14.16 5.77 -6.55
CA LEU A 73 -13.06 5.45 -5.65
C LEU A 73 -11.86 6.39 -5.87
N VAL A 74 -11.49 6.64 -7.13
CA VAL A 74 -10.42 7.58 -7.51
C VAL A 74 -10.71 8.99 -6.97
N ASN A 75 -11.96 9.44 -7.04
CA ASN A 75 -12.37 10.73 -6.48
C ASN A 75 -12.16 10.83 -4.94
N LYS A 76 -12.10 9.70 -4.23
CA LYS A 76 -11.87 9.65 -2.79
C LYS A 76 -10.40 9.49 -2.41
N MET A 77 -9.53 9.11 -3.35
CA MET A 77 -8.10 8.87 -3.10
C MET A 77 -7.39 10.05 -2.41
N PRO A 78 -7.62 11.33 -2.77
CA PRO A 78 -6.98 12.45 -2.08
C PRO A 78 -7.24 12.44 -0.56
N GLY A 79 -8.49 12.20 -0.15
CA GLY A 79 -8.86 12.10 1.26
C GLY A 79 -8.26 10.87 1.95
N MET A 80 -8.10 9.76 1.23
CA MET A 80 -7.43 8.56 1.77
C MET A 80 -5.94 8.82 2.03
N VAL A 81 -5.27 9.50 1.10
CA VAL A 81 -3.86 9.90 1.23
C VAL A 81 -3.69 10.88 2.40
N GLU A 82 -4.57 11.87 2.53
CA GLU A 82 -4.52 12.84 3.63
C GLU A 82 -4.68 12.17 5.01
N VAL A 83 -5.65 11.26 5.15
CA VAL A 83 -5.86 10.49 6.39
C VAL A 83 -4.65 9.60 6.70
N LEU A 84 -4.12 8.91 5.69
CA LEU A 84 -2.96 8.03 5.86
C LEU A 84 -1.71 8.86 6.23
N ALA A 85 -1.50 10.02 5.61
CA ALA A 85 -0.39 10.92 5.92
C ALA A 85 -0.47 11.43 7.36
N SER A 86 -1.64 11.92 7.77
CA SER A 86 -1.90 12.42 9.12
C SER A 86 -1.64 11.35 10.20
N LYS A 87 -2.15 10.13 9.98
CA LYS A 87 -1.92 9.02 10.92
C LYS A 87 -0.47 8.58 10.97
N THR A 88 0.18 8.49 9.83
CA THR A 88 1.61 8.13 9.75
C THR A 88 2.46 9.17 10.48
N MET A 89 2.25 10.47 10.22
CA MET A 89 2.96 11.54 10.91
C MET A 89 2.73 11.56 12.43
N THR A 90 1.51 11.24 12.86
CA THR A 90 1.18 11.14 14.29
C THR A 90 1.94 9.99 14.95
N TRP A 91 1.90 8.81 14.34
CA TRP A 91 2.63 7.64 14.84
C TRP A 91 4.15 7.85 14.86
N GLU A 92 4.71 8.44 13.81
CA GLU A 92 6.15 8.75 13.73
C GLU A 92 6.58 9.73 14.83
N ARG A 93 5.74 10.74 15.12
CA ARG A 93 6.00 11.71 16.19
C ARG A 93 5.95 11.06 17.57
N GLU A 94 4.98 10.18 17.81
CA GLU A 94 4.82 9.49 19.09
C GLU A 94 5.97 8.51 19.38
N ARG A 95 6.49 7.83 18.34
CA ARG A 95 7.55 6.83 18.50
C ARG A 95 8.97 7.37 18.27
N GLY A 96 9.11 8.53 17.62
CA GLY A 96 10.41 9.11 17.28
C GLY A 96 11.17 8.34 16.19
N ILE A 97 10.48 7.48 15.43
CA ILE A 97 11.03 6.67 14.34
C ILE A 97 10.15 6.78 13.09
N GLU A 98 10.74 6.57 11.92
CA GLU A 98 10.01 6.59 10.65
C GLU A 98 9.11 5.36 10.48
N PHE A 99 7.93 5.55 9.88
CA PHE A 99 7.04 4.45 9.55
C PHE A 99 7.44 3.85 8.19
N LEU A 100 8.02 2.66 8.24
CA LEU A 100 8.40 1.89 7.05
C LEU A 100 7.46 0.68 6.88
N ASN A 101 7.00 0.47 5.65
CA ASN A 101 6.35 -0.76 5.21
C ASN A 101 7.25 -1.44 4.17
N ASP A 102 7.70 -2.66 4.44
CA ASP A 102 8.69 -3.39 3.62
C ASP A 102 9.96 -2.57 3.29
N GLY A 103 10.41 -1.76 4.25
CA GLY A 103 11.58 -0.89 4.09
C GLY A 103 11.32 0.42 3.33
N ILE A 104 10.09 0.66 2.86
CA ILE A 104 9.71 1.86 2.11
C ILE A 104 8.82 2.74 2.98
N ARG A 105 9.09 4.04 3.00
CA ARG A 105 8.23 5.02 3.70
C ARG A 105 6.91 5.17 2.96
N VAL A 106 5.81 4.92 3.65
CA VAL A 106 4.47 4.76 3.05
C VAL A 106 3.98 6.02 2.32
N ILE A 107 4.25 7.21 2.85
CA ILE A 107 3.93 8.49 2.19
C ILE A 107 5.10 9.44 2.32
N GLN A 108 5.60 9.95 1.19
CA GLN A 108 6.49 11.11 1.18
C GLN A 108 5.64 12.41 1.17
N PRO A 109 5.94 13.41 2.03
CA PRO A 109 5.18 14.67 2.12
C PRO A 109 5.11 15.48 0.82
N THR A 110 5.95 15.14 -0.16
CA THR A 110 6.09 15.85 -1.44
C THR A 110 5.64 15.01 -2.65
N SER A 111 5.12 13.79 -2.46
CA SER A 111 4.72 12.95 -3.57
C SER A 111 3.45 13.49 -4.24
N LYS A 112 3.65 14.43 -5.17
CA LYS A 112 2.69 14.68 -6.23
C LYS A 112 2.55 13.37 -6.98
N ARG A 113 1.31 12.97 -7.25
CA ARG A 113 0.90 11.88 -8.14
C ARG A 113 1.97 11.67 -9.21
N VAL A 114 2.84 10.67 -9.01
CA VAL A 114 3.76 10.24 -10.05
C VAL A 114 2.85 9.59 -11.08
N GLU A 115 2.63 10.29 -12.19
CA GLU A 115 1.87 9.78 -13.31
C GLU A 115 2.38 8.37 -13.64
N GLY A 116 1.53 7.37 -13.38
CA GLY A 116 1.61 6.06 -14.01
C GLY A 116 2.74 5.12 -13.60
N LYS A 117 3.19 5.08 -12.33
CA LYS A 117 4.11 3.99 -11.89
C LYS A 117 4.07 3.74 -10.38
N CYS A 118 3.40 2.67 -9.98
CA CYS A 118 3.77 1.92 -8.79
C CYS A 118 5.05 1.13 -9.14
N GLU A 119 6.22 1.75 -9.04
CA GLU A 119 7.49 1.00 -9.16
C GLU A 119 7.68 0.16 -7.89
N GLY A 120 7.17 -1.07 -7.93
CA GLY A 120 7.67 -2.15 -7.11
C GLY A 120 9.10 -2.44 -7.54
N HIS A 121 10.05 -2.11 -6.68
CA HIS A 121 11.47 -2.45 -6.82
C HIS A 121 11.61 -3.98 -6.71
N ALA A 122 11.46 -4.67 -7.83
CA ALA A 122 11.92 -6.05 -7.99
C ALA A 122 13.30 -6.01 -8.67
N ASP A 123 14.31 -5.60 -7.91
CA ASP A 123 15.70 -5.67 -8.34
C ASP A 123 16.22 -7.10 -8.20
N GLY A 124 16.63 -7.65 -9.34
CA GLY A 124 17.71 -8.64 -9.44
C GLY A 124 17.30 -10.11 -9.39
N ILE A 125 17.30 -10.79 -10.55
CA ILE A 125 18.38 -11.72 -10.91
C ILE A 125 18.56 -11.70 -12.44
N GLN A 126 19.63 -11.04 -12.89
CA GLN A 126 20.29 -11.40 -14.15
C GLN A 126 20.86 -12.82 -13.98
N LYS A 127 20.39 -13.80 -14.76
CA LYS A 127 21.21 -14.96 -15.08
C LYS A 127 21.88 -14.70 -16.42
N GLY A 128 23.20 -14.51 -16.32
CA GLY A 128 24.09 -14.29 -17.43
C GLY A 128 24.04 -15.43 -18.45
N SER A 129 24.26 -15.01 -19.68
CA SER A 129 24.76 -15.80 -20.78
C SER A 129 26.02 -16.58 -20.38
N SER A 130 26.02 -17.88 -20.64
CA SER A 130 27.23 -18.64 -20.97
C SER A 130 26.88 -19.53 -22.16
N GLY A 131 27.34 -19.13 -23.34
CA GLY A 131 27.47 -20.07 -24.44
C GLY A 131 28.76 -20.86 -24.27
N THR A 132 28.74 -22.15 -24.58
CA THR A 132 29.90 -22.90 -25.08
C THR A 132 29.39 -24.17 -25.78
N TYR A 133 29.73 -24.26 -27.08
CA TYR A 133 29.74 -25.40 -28.00
C TYR A 133 28.43 -26.14 -28.32
#